data_AF-A0A9D9MUR3-F1
#
_entry.id   AF-A0A9D9MUR3-F1
#
_cell.length_a   1.000
_cell.length_b   1.000
_cell.length_c   1.000
_cell.angle_alpha   90.00
_cell.angle_beta   90.00
_cell.angle_gamma   90.00
#
_symmetry.space_group_name_H-M   'P 1'
#
loop_
_entity.id
_entity.type
_entity.pdbx_description
1 polymer ?
#
loop_
_entity_poly.entity_id
_entity_poly.type
_entity_poly.pdbx_seq_one_letter_code
_entity_poly.pdbx_strand_id
1 'polypeptide(L)'
;MKTLATKKNILILSGIVISVALLATEEFRFCYSIGLEKCPIPLDDSKEVLLYPFFIIFLLSLITYRMRDEVFQAWWRFARWFVPIIILVTFLQNMAHQQGGLGGVAQGAFDFAVLSFLYLVFILVSSIKIIRAHKR
;
A
#
# COMPACT_ATOMS: atom_id res chain seq x y z
N MET A 1 -21.67 -15.16 12.08
CA MET A 1 -20.35 -15.20 11.42
C MET A 1 -19.32 -14.54 12.33
N LYS A 2 -18.39 -15.31 12.90
CA LYS A 2 -17.27 -14.74 13.68
C LYS A 2 -16.39 -13.95 12.71
N THR A 3 -16.20 -12.65 12.96
CA THR A 3 -15.36 -11.77 12.15
C THR A 3 -13.92 -12.28 12.16
N LEU A 4 -13.47 -12.92 11.07
CA LEU A 4 -12.13 -13.50 10.92
C LEU A 4 -10.98 -12.47 11.00
N ALA A 5 -11.33 -11.19 10.95
CA ALA A 5 -10.41 -10.07 10.93
C ALA A 5 -10.27 -9.43 12.32
N THR A 6 -9.54 -10.11 13.21
CA THR A 6 -9.12 -9.56 14.50
C THR A 6 -8.00 -8.54 14.28
N LYS A 7 -7.91 -7.51 15.14
CA LYS A 7 -6.83 -6.50 15.12
C LYS A 7 -5.43 -7.11 14.98
N LYS A 8 -5.18 -8.19 15.73
CA LYS A 8 -3.92 -8.95 15.69
C LYS A 8 -3.64 -9.55 14.30
N ASN A 9 -4.64 -10.15 13.66
CA ASN A 9 -4.48 -10.76 12.34
C ASN A 9 -4.15 -9.72 11.28
N ILE A 10 -4.77 -8.54 11.33
CA ILE A 10 -4.51 -7.46 10.36
C ILE A 10 -3.12 -6.86 10.55
N LEU A 11 -2.69 -6.66 11.80
CA LEU A 11 -1.35 -6.20 12.10
C LEU A 11 -0.28 -7.22 11.65
N ILE A 12 -0.49 -8.50 11.96
CA ILE A 12 0.42 -9.57 11.55
C ILE A 12 0.44 -9.70 10.02
N LEU A 13 -0.71 -9.68 9.35
CA LEU A 13 -0.80 -9.80 7.90
C LEU A 13 -0.10 -8.62 7.20
N SER A 14 -0.37 -7.39 7.62
CA SER A 14 0.30 -6.21 7.05
C SER A 14 1.80 -6.19 7.36
N GLY A 15 2.21 -6.61 8.56
CA GLY A 15 3.62 -6.79 8.92
C GLY A 15 4.33 -7.84 8.08
N ILE A 16 3.72 -9.03 7.88
CA ILE A 16 4.29 -10.09 7.03
C ILE A 16 4.43 -9.61 5.60
N VAL A 17 3.40 -8.95 5.03
CA VAL A 17 3.44 -8.44 3.66
C VAL A 17 4.59 -7.44 3.49
N ILE A 18 4.78 -6.51 4.44
CA ILE A 18 5.87 -5.54 4.40
C ILE A 18 7.23 -6.25 4.56
N SER A 19 7.37 -7.16 5.52
CA SER A 19 8.62 -7.89 5.74
C SER A 19 9.02 -8.74 4.54
N VAL A 20 8.08 -9.45 3.91
CA VAL A 20 8.33 -10.22 2.68
C VAL A 20 8.77 -9.30 1.54
N ALA A 21 8.11 -8.14 1.41
CA ALA A 21 8.45 -7.20 0.36
C ALA A 21 9.83 -6.55 0.58
N LEU A 22 10.21 -6.23 1.83
CA LEU A 22 11.56 -5.76 2.17
C LEU A 22 12.63 -6.82 1.94
N LEU A 23 12.38 -8.07 2.34
CA LEU A 23 13.31 -9.18 2.08
C LEU A 23 13.52 -9.40 0.58
N ALA A 24 12.46 -9.25 -0.22
CA ALA A 24 12.60 -9.28 -1.68
C ALA A 24 13.58 -8.19 -2.15
N THR A 25 13.45 -6.94 -1.70
CA THR A 25 14.34 -5.83 -2.13
C THR A 25 15.82 -6.04 -1.77
N GLU A 26 16.12 -6.64 -0.61
CA GLU A 26 17.51 -6.90 -0.18
C GLU A 26 18.18 -7.98 -1.03
N GLU A 27 17.46 -9.05 -1.40
CA GLU A 27 17.98 -10.08 -2.30
C GLU A 27 18.36 -9.51 -3.68
N PHE A 28 17.64 -8.50 -4.16
CA PHE A 28 17.99 -7.82 -5.42
C PHE A 28 19.24 -6.95 -5.31
N ARG A 29 19.41 -6.21 -4.21
CA ARG A 29 20.64 -5.42 -3.97
C ARG A 29 21.87 -6.31 -3.90
N PHE A 30 21.75 -7.48 -3.25
CA PHE A 30 22.83 -8.44 -3.16
C PHE A 30 23.23 -8.99 -4.53
N CYS A 31 22.25 -9.27 -5.39
CA CYS A 31 22.45 -9.77 -6.75
C CYS A 31 23.14 -8.74 -7.68
N TYR A 32 22.80 -7.45 -7.55
CA TYR A 32 23.48 -6.36 -8.27
C TYR A 32 24.94 -6.18 -7.80
N SER A 33 25.19 -6.30 -6.49
CA SER A 33 26.52 -6.09 -5.89
C SER A 33 27.58 -7.13 -6.30
N ILE A 34 27.16 -8.33 -6.72
CA ILE A 34 28.06 -9.43 -7.12
C ILE A 34 28.27 -9.54 -8.63
N GLY A 35 27.78 -8.57 -9.42
CA GLY A 35 28.07 -8.47 -10.86
C GLY A 35 27.38 -9.52 -11.74
N LEU A 36 26.32 -10.16 -11.25
CA LEU A 36 25.50 -11.06 -12.05
C LEU A 36 24.64 -10.23 -13.01
N GLU A 37 24.91 -10.35 -14.31
CA GLU A 37 24.26 -9.58 -15.39
C GLU A 37 22.74 -9.85 -15.51
N LYS A 38 22.25 -10.96 -14.92
CA LYS A 38 20.84 -11.34 -14.94
C LYS A 38 20.40 -11.91 -13.59
N CYS A 39 19.69 -11.10 -12.81
CA CYS A 39 18.93 -11.61 -11.67
C CYS A 39 17.63 -12.24 -12.18
N PRO A 40 17.18 -13.39 -11.65
CA PRO A 40 16.05 -14.14 -12.19
C PRO A 40 14.69 -13.41 -12.10
N ILE A 41 14.63 -12.23 -11.47
CA ILE A 41 13.40 -11.44 -11.37
C ILE A 41 13.80 -9.95 -11.42
N PRO A 42 13.53 -9.19 -12.48
CA PRO A 42 13.57 -7.74 -12.37
C PRO A 42 12.40 -7.31 -11.46
N LEU A 43 12.70 -6.79 -10.27
CA LEU A 43 11.81 -5.82 -9.64
C LEU A 43 11.96 -4.55 -10.48
N ASP A 44 11.10 -4.43 -11.48
CA ASP A 44 10.86 -3.18 -12.16
C ASP A 44 10.42 -2.14 -11.11
N ASP A 45 10.88 -0.88 -11.22
CA ASP A 45 10.64 0.21 -10.26
C ASP A 45 9.15 0.39 -9.90
N SER A 46 8.27 -0.07 -10.79
CA SER A 46 6.81 -0.17 -10.66
C SER A 46 6.33 -0.96 -9.43
N LYS A 47 7.13 -1.87 -8.88
CA LYS A 47 6.75 -2.74 -7.75
C LYS A 47 6.98 -2.12 -6.37
N GLU A 48 7.87 -1.12 -6.25
CA GLU A 48 8.03 -0.38 -4.99
C GLU A 48 6.79 0.44 -4.64
N VAL A 49 6.10 0.96 -5.66
CA VAL A 49 4.85 1.73 -5.53
C VAL A 49 3.73 0.90 -4.90
N LEU A 50 3.70 -0.41 -5.18
CA LEU A 50 2.70 -1.33 -4.60
C LEU A 50 2.90 -1.59 -3.11
N LEU A 51 4.05 -1.23 -2.53
CA LEU A 51 4.40 -1.45 -1.12
C LEU A 51 3.90 -0.29 -0.23
N TYR A 52 3.81 0.91 -0.80
CA TYR A 52 3.32 2.12 -0.15
C TYR A 52 1.93 2.01 0.51
N PRO A 53 0.88 1.44 -0.14
CA PRO A 53 -0.43 1.30 0.48
C PRO A 53 -0.38 0.35 1.68
N PHE A 54 0.40 -0.73 1.63
CA PHE A 54 0.55 -1.65 2.76
C PHE A 54 1.27 -1.00 3.94
N PHE A 55 2.28 -0.17 3.67
CA PHE A 55 2.97 0.58 4.72
C PHE A 55 2.03 1.55 5.46
N ILE A 56 1.23 2.33 4.71
CA ILE A 56 0.24 3.25 5.32
C ILE A 56 -0.80 2.46 6.14
N ILE A 57 -1.29 1.33 5.62
CA ILE A 57 -2.23 0.46 6.33
C ILE A 57 -1.60 -0.07 7.61
N PHE A 58 -0.34 -0.49 7.58
CA PHE A 58 0.36 -0.98 8.76
C PHE A 58 0.46 0.10 9.84
N LEU A 59 0.87 1.32 9.48
CA LEU A 59 0.94 2.44 10.43
C LEU A 59 -0.43 2.78 11.01
N LEU A 60 -1.48 2.89 10.17
CA LEU A 60 -2.84 3.17 10.63
C LEU A 60 -3.41 2.02 11.47
N SER A 61 -3.10 0.77 11.12
CA SER A 61 -3.45 -0.42 11.89
C SER A 61 -2.79 -0.41 13.26
N LEU A 62 -1.52 -0.02 13.34
CA LEU A 62 -0.78 0.09 14.60
C LEU A 62 -1.36 1.20 15.51
N ILE A 63 -1.72 2.35 14.93
CA ILE A 63 -2.40 3.43 15.64
C ILE A 63 -3.79 2.97 16.15
N THR A 64 -4.57 2.32 15.30
CA THR A 64 -5.94 1.87 15.64
C THR A 64 -5.95 0.61 16.50
N TYR A 65 -4.84 -0.14 16.59
CA TYR A 65 -4.69 -1.29 17.48
C TYR A 65 -4.86 -0.91 18.95
N ARG A 66 -4.31 0.26 19.33
CA ARG A 66 -4.40 0.80 20.69
C ARG A 66 -5.78 1.40 21.02
N MET A 67 -6.66 1.56 20.04
CA MET A 67 -8.00 2.16 20.21
C MET A 67 -9.08 1.12 20.53
N ARG A 68 -10.30 1.55 20.90
CA ARG A 68 -11.45 0.65 21.10
C ARG A 68 -11.77 -0.16 19.83
N ASP A 69 -12.25 -1.39 19.99
CA ASP A 69 -12.53 -2.31 18.87
C ASP A 69 -13.54 -1.74 17.86
N GLU A 70 -14.47 -0.92 18.32
CA GLU A 70 -15.46 -0.24 17.48
C GLU A 70 -14.83 0.73 16.48
N VAL A 71 -13.83 1.49 16.92
CA VAL A 71 -13.06 2.44 16.08
C VAL A 71 -12.35 1.68 14.98
N PHE A 72 -11.68 0.60 15.36
CA PHE A 72 -10.96 -0.26 14.44
C PHE A 72 -11.89 -0.90 13.42
N GLN A 73 -13.05 -1.44 13.84
CA GLN A 73 -14.01 -2.02 12.90
C GLN A 73 -14.60 -0.99 11.93
N ALA A 74 -14.90 0.23 12.41
CA ALA A 74 -15.42 1.30 11.56
C ALA A 74 -14.39 1.76 10.51
N TRP A 75 -13.12 1.90 10.91
CA TRP A 75 -12.02 2.18 9.99
C TRP A 75 -11.76 1.01 9.02
N TRP A 76 -11.69 -0.21 9.53
CA TRP A 76 -11.38 -1.40 8.74
C TRP A 76 -12.44 -1.69 7.67
N ARG A 77 -13.72 -1.42 7.93
CA ARG A 77 -14.78 -1.53 6.91
C ARG A 77 -14.53 -0.62 5.71
N PHE A 78 -13.99 0.57 5.94
CA PHE A 78 -13.60 1.48 4.86
C PHE A 78 -12.33 0.98 4.16
N ALA A 79 -11.28 0.69 4.94
CA ALA A 79 -9.99 0.25 4.39
C ALA A 79 -10.12 -1.02 3.53
N ARG A 80 -10.94 -1.98 3.94
CA ARG A 80 -11.18 -3.23 3.20
C ARG A 80 -11.64 -3.00 1.77
N TRP A 81 -12.43 -1.96 1.50
CA TRP A 81 -12.92 -1.65 0.16
C TRP A 81 -12.02 -0.67 -0.58
N PHE A 82 -11.45 0.31 0.12
CA PHE A 82 -10.65 1.35 -0.53
C PHE A 82 -9.25 0.87 -0.94
N VAL A 83 -8.65 -0.03 -0.17
CA VAL A 83 -7.31 -0.57 -0.45
C VAL A 83 -7.25 -1.36 -1.76
N PRO A 84 -8.18 -2.31 -2.04
CA PRO A 84 -8.24 -2.96 -3.35
C PRO A 84 -8.40 -1.97 -4.51
N ILE A 85 -9.14 -0.87 -4.32
CA ILE A 85 -9.30 0.16 -5.35
C ILE A 85 -7.96 0.84 -5.64
N ILE A 86 -7.19 1.22 -4.60
CA ILE A 86 -5.85 1.79 -4.78
C ILE A 86 -4.97 0.81 -5.55
N ILE A 87 -4.91 -0.47 -5.13
CA ILE A 87 -4.11 -1.50 -5.80
C ILE A 87 -4.53 -1.66 -7.26
N LEU A 88 -5.83 -1.70 -7.54
CA LEU A 88 -6.37 -1.83 -8.90
C LEU A 88 -5.96 -0.65 -9.77
N VAL A 89 -6.08 0.58 -9.26
CA VAL A 89 -5.68 1.79 -9.98
C VAL A 89 -4.17 1.79 -10.24
N THR A 90 -3.35 1.50 -9.23
CA THR A 90 -1.90 1.38 -9.37
C THR A 90 -1.53 0.32 -10.42
N PHE A 91 -2.23 -0.82 -10.43
CA PHE A 91 -2.00 -1.88 -11.41
C PHE A 91 -2.37 -1.46 -12.83
N LEU A 92 -3.50 -0.79 -13.01
CA LEU A 92 -3.94 -0.27 -14.32
C LEU A 92 -2.97 0.78 -14.87
N GLN A 93 -2.42 1.64 -14.01
CA GLN A 93 -1.43 2.66 -14.40
C GLN A 93 -0.10 2.02 -14.83
N ASN A 94 0.37 1.02 -14.09
CA ASN A 94 1.58 0.27 -14.44
C ASN A 94 1.42 -0.54 -15.75
N MET A 95 0.23 -1.07 -16.04
CA MET A 95 -0.07 -1.73 -17.32
C MET A 95 0.02 -0.78 -18.52
N ALA A 96 -0.31 0.50 -18.34
CA ALA A 96 -0.35 1.50 -19.41
C ALA A 96 1.01 2.12 -19.75
N HIS A 97 2.07 1.83 -18.98
CA HIS A 97 3.36 2.53 -19.01
C HIS A 97 4.34 2.08 -20.11
N GLN A 98 3.90 1.33 -21.13
CA GLN A 98 4.78 0.81 -22.19
C GLN A 98 5.20 1.84 -23.27
N GLN A 99 4.92 3.14 -23.11
CA GLN A 99 5.27 4.17 -24.10
C GLN A 99 6.45 5.05 -23.63
N GLY A 100 7.59 4.93 -24.32
CA GLY A 100 8.77 5.77 -24.07
C GLY A 100 8.67 7.17 -24.70
N GLY A 101 9.42 8.14 -24.16
CA GLY A 101 9.54 9.51 -24.68
C GLY A 101 8.77 10.58 -23.88
N LEU A 102 8.46 11.71 -24.51
CA LEU A 102 7.71 12.82 -23.89
C LEU A 102 6.32 12.41 -23.39
N GLY A 103 5.68 11.43 -24.03
CA GLY A 103 4.42 10.84 -23.58
C GLY A 103 4.54 10.13 -22.23
N GLY A 104 5.66 9.44 -21.98
CA GLY A 104 5.92 8.76 -20.71
C GLY A 104 6.08 9.75 -19.54
N VAL A 105 6.70 10.92 -19.77
CA VAL A 105 6.86 11.94 -18.72
C VAL A 105 5.50 12.55 -18.34
N ALA A 106 4.66 12.88 -19.32
CA ALA A 106 3.33 13.40 -19.07
C ALA A 106 2.43 12.38 -18.35
N GLN A 107 2.55 11.10 -18.72
CA GLN A 107 1.79 10.02 -18.11
C GLN A 107 2.26 9.72 -16.68
N GLY A 108 3.56 9.77 -16.41
CA GLY A 108 4.11 9.65 -15.05
C GLY A 108 3.63 10.77 -14.11
N ALA A 109 3.54 12.01 -14.60
CA ALA A 109 3.01 13.13 -13.82
C ALA A 109 1.51 12.98 -13.52
N PHE A 110 0.74 12.50 -14.50
CA PHE A 110 -0.68 12.18 -14.32
C PHE A 110 -0.87 11.05 -13.31
N ASP A 111 -0.07 9.99 -13.42
CA ASP A 111 -0.16 8.84 -12.52
C ASP A 111 0.17 9.21 -11.08
N PHE A 112 1.21 10.02 -10.89
CA PHE A 112 1.54 10.59 -9.58
C PHE A 112 0.39 11.44 -9.02
N ALA A 113 -0.26 12.27 -9.83
CA ALA A 113 -1.37 13.11 -9.38
C ALA A 113 -2.59 12.28 -8.94
N VAL A 114 -2.97 11.25 -9.71
CA VAL A 114 -4.10 10.37 -9.38
C VAL A 114 -3.81 9.57 -8.11
N LEU A 115 -2.62 8.96 -8.00
CA LEU A 115 -2.24 8.20 -6.80
C LEU A 115 -2.16 9.11 -5.57
N SER A 116 -1.52 10.27 -5.70
CA SER A 116 -1.44 11.26 -4.62
C SER A 116 -2.83 11.66 -4.12
N PHE A 117 -3.76 11.94 -5.03
CA PHE A 117 -5.13 12.27 -4.68
C PHE A 117 -5.84 11.11 -3.94
N LEU A 118 -5.71 9.88 -4.43
CA LEU A 118 -6.31 8.70 -3.79
C LEU A 118 -5.75 8.46 -2.38
N TYR A 119 -4.44 8.60 -2.18
CA TYR A 119 -3.82 8.48 -0.86
C TYR A 119 -4.27 9.60 0.07
N LEU A 120 -4.39 10.83 -0.42
CA LEU A 120 -4.86 11.97 0.36
C LEU A 120 -6.30 11.74 0.84
N VAL A 121 -7.18 11.28 -0.05
CA VAL A 121 -8.56 10.89 0.30
C VAL A 121 -8.56 9.74 1.32
N PHE A 122 -7.74 8.72 1.11
CA PHE A 122 -7.64 7.58 2.04
C PHE A 122 -7.23 8.02 3.45
N ILE A 123 -6.20 8.87 3.55
CA ILE A 123 -5.69 9.39 4.83
C ILE A 123 -6.73 10.30 5.50
N LEU A 124 -7.38 11.20 4.75
CA LEU A 124 -8.39 12.10 5.31
C LEU A 124 -9.60 11.32 5.83
N VAL A 125 -10.16 10.41 5.02
CA VAL A 125 -11.33 9.61 5.44
C VAL A 125 -10.98 8.70 6.61
N SER A 126 -9.79 8.08 6.60
CA SER A 126 -9.31 7.28 7.73
C SER A 126 -9.20 8.12 9.00
N SER A 127 -8.56 9.29 8.92
CA SER A 127 -8.40 10.23 10.03
C SER A 127 -9.75 10.69 10.57
N ILE A 128 -10.69 11.09 9.70
CA ILE A 128 -12.03 11.53 10.11
C ILE A 128 -12.78 10.39 10.82
N LYS A 129 -12.71 9.16 10.31
CA LYS A 129 -13.35 8.00 10.94
C LYS A 129 -12.76 7.71 12.31
N ILE A 130 -11.43 7.78 12.44
CA ILE A 130 -10.72 7.59 13.70
C ILE A 130 -11.10 8.68 14.71
N ILE A 131 -11.06 9.96 14.32
CA ILE A 131 -11.38 11.10 15.20
C ILE A 131 -12.85 11.06 15.65
N ARG A 132 -13.79 10.83 14.72
CA ARG A 132 -15.22 10.75 15.05
C ARG A 132 -15.53 9.61 16.01
N ALA A 133 -14.86 8.48 15.85
CA ALA A 133 -15.05 7.34 16.73
C ALA A 133 -14.32 7.51 18.08
N HIS A 134 -13.30 8.37 18.15
CA HIS A 134 -12.65 8.72 19.43
C HIS A 134 -13.46 9.74 20.25
N LYS A 135 -14.19 10.64 19.59
CA LYS A 135 -15.08 11.63 20.23
C LYS A 135 -16.44 11.06 20.68
N ARG A 136 -16.77 9.81 20.33
CA ARG A 136 -17.93 9.07 20.84
C ARG A 136 -17.54 8.21 22.03
#